data_AF-A0A1M6IU33-F1
#
_entry.id   AF-A0A1M6IU33-F1
#
_cell.length_a   1.000
_cell.length_b   1.000
_cell.length_c   1.000
_cell.angle_alpha   90.00
_cell.angle_beta   90.00
_cell.angle_gamma   90.00
#
_symmetry.space_group_name_H-M   'P 1'
#
loop_
_entity.id
_entity.type
_entity.pdbx_description
1 polymer ?
#
loop_
_entity_poly.entity_id
_entity_poly.type
_entity_poly.pdbx_seq_one_letter_code
_entity_poly.pdbx_strand_id
1 'polypeptide(L)'
;MRSISTSASPILLGLSLLAGLSLTGCTKKENVEPNTACGTPATVRLCPGKTLMCPTEHTTLVLADGTRLQPTGPAWDAYQPQQQDGQVLRIGYTKGGTVAAGSLADVAVVLTCLETADRCGTKDPGKK
;
A
#
# COMPACT_ATOMS: atom_id res chain seq x y z
N MET A 1 53.67 -18.82 50.83
CA MET A 1 54.23 -20.07 50.24
C MET A 1 53.33 -20.52 49.11
N ARG A 2 53.95 -21.11 48.08
CA ARG A 2 53.47 -21.34 46.72
C ARG A 2 52.20 -22.20 46.65
N SER A 3 51.34 -21.93 45.68
CA SER A 3 50.92 -22.94 44.70
C SER A 3 50.32 -22.27 43.47
N ILE A 4 51.03 -22.43 42.36
CA ILE A 4 50.60 -22.16 41.00
C ILE A 4 50.15 -23.54 40.49
N SER A 5 48.95 -23.66 39.93
CA SER A 5 48.66 -24.79 39.04
C SER A 5 47.81 -24.32 37.88
N THR A 6 48.31 -24.67 36.71
CA THR A 6 47.94 -24.24 35.37
C THR A 6 46.91 -25.20 34.79
N SER A 7 45.87 -24.68 34.15
CA SER A 7 45.17 -25.39 33.08
C SER A 7 44.59 -24.39 32.09
N ALA A 8 45.30 -24.23 30.98
CA ALA A 8 44.85 -23.52 29.79
C ALA A 8 44.11 -24.50 28.86
N SER A 9 42.92 -24.15 28.38
CA SER A 9 42.51 -24.32 26.98
C SER A 9 41.11 -23.77 26.71
N PRO A 10 40.79 -23.42 25.45
CA PRO A 10 40.04 -22.21 25.16
C PRO A 10 38.76 -22.43 24.32
N ILE A 11 37.94 -21.38 24.21
CA ILE A 11 37.11 -21.00 23.03
C ILE A 11 35.94 -21.95 22.64
N LEU A 12 34.69 -21.46 22.80
CA LEU A 12 33.65 -21.29 21.74
C LEU A 12 32.22 -21.32 22.31
N LEU A 13 31.43 -20.32 21.86
CA LEU A 13 29.99 -20.36 21.53
C LEU A 13 29.00 -20.72 22.66
N GLY A 14 27.98 -19.93 22.97
CA GLY A 14 27.41 -18.77 22.31
C GLY A 14 26.12 -18.42 23.04
N LEU A 15 25.90 -17.12 23.26
CA LEU A 15 24.61 -16.57 23.70
C LEU A 15 23.54 -16.96 22.66
N SER A 16 22.60 -17.82 23.05
CA SER A 16 21.35 -18.01 22.30
C SER A 16 20.20 -17.40 23.08
N LEU A 17 20.00 -16.10 22.85
CA LEU A 17 18.79 -15.36 23.15
C LEU A 17 17.70 -15.86 22.19
N LEU A 18 16.92 -16.88 22.56
CA LEU A 18 15.74 -17.26 21.78
C LEU A 18 14.57 -16.32 22.11
N ALA A 19 14.51 -15.23 21.36
CA ALA A 19 13.28 -14.50 21.10
C ALA A 19 12.37 -15.38 20.23
N GLY A 20 11.44 -16.10 20.87
CA GLY A 20 10.35 -16.79 20.20
C GLY A 20 9.08 -15.95 20.28
N LEU A 21 8.99 -14.89 19.47
CA LEU A 21 7.71 -14.25 19.19
C LEU A 21 6.83 -15.32 18.53
N SER A 22 5.84 -15.81 19.28
CA SER A 22 4.80 -16.66 18.73
C SER A 22 3.95 -15.78 17.80
N LEU A 23 4.20 -15.89 16.50
CA LEU A 23 3.29 -15.42 15.46
C LEU A 23 1.97 -16.15 15.66
N THR A 24 0.98 -15.49 16.26
CA THR A 24 -0.42 -15.84 16.05
C THR A 24 -0.74 -15.55 14.59
N GLY A 25 -0.47 -16.54 13.74
CA GLY A 25 -0.82 -16.54 12.33
C GLY A 25 -2.32 -16.36 12.16
N CYS A 26 -2.67 -15.42 11.29
CA CYS A 26 -4.01 -15.07 10.87
C CYS A 26 -4.83 -16.32 10.53
N THR A 27 -5.74 -16.71 11.43
CA THR A 27 -6.83 -17.61 11.07
C THR A 27 -7.96 -16.75 10.55
N LYS A 28 -8.19 -16.73 9.23
CA LYS A 28 -9.49 -16.32 8.71
C LYS A 28 -9.97 -17.29 7.63
N LYS A 29 -11.15 -17.82 7.96
CA LYS A 29 -11.97 -18.81 7.27
C LYS A 29 -12.33 -18.31 5.88
N GLU A 30 -12.15 -19.18 4.90
CA GLU A 30 -12.54 -18.98 3.51
C GLU A 30 -14.07 -18.86 3.45
N ASN A 31 -14.54 -17.69 3.04
CA ASN A 31 -15.89 -17.47 2.53
C ASN A 31 -15.67 -16.71 1.21
N VAL A 32 -15.94 -17.38 0.09
CA VAL A 32 -15.84 -16.76 -1.23
C VAL A 32 -17.07 -15.90 -1.42
N GLU A 33 -16.95 -14.65 -0.96
CA GLU A 33 -17.88 -13.55 -1.19
C GLU A 33 -17.27 -12.63 -2.27
N PRO A 34 -18.06 -11.90 -3.08
CA PRO A 34 -17.58 -11.18 -4.26
C PRO A 34 -16.41 -10.27 -3.88
N ASN A 35 -15.31 -10.33 -4.63
CA ASN A 35 -14.02 -9.69 -4.32
C ASN A 35 -14.18 -8.18 -4.05
N THR A 36 -14.41 -7.86 -2.77
CA THR A 36 -14.53 -6.54 -2.15
C THR A 36 -13.22 -6.16 -1.46
N ALA A 37 -12.18 -7.00 -1.57
CA ALA A 37 -10.88 -6.73 -1.01
C ALA A 37 -10.13 -5.74 -1.91
N CYS A 38 -9.58 -4.69 -1.32
CA CYS A 38 -8.69 -3.76 -2.01
C CYS A 38 -7.39 -4.48 -2.36
N GLY A 39 -7.41 -5.14 -3.51
CA GLY A 39 -6.37 -6.06 -3.93
C GLY A 39 -5.46 -5.49 -5.01
N THR A 40 -5.99 -4.61 -5.86
CA THR A 40 -5.31 -4.17 -7.07
C THR A 40 -4.45 -2.95 -6.77
N PRO A 41 -3.12 -3.02 -6.92
CA PRO A 41 -2.27 -1.85 -6.79
C PRO A 41 -2.49 -0.89 -7.96
N ALA A 42 -2.64 0.40 -7.66
CA ALA A 42 -2.74 1.45 -8.66
C ALA A 42 -1.98 2.70 -8.20
N THR A 43 -1.34 3.39 -9.14
CA THR A 43 -0.57 4.61 -8.87
C THR A 43 -1.37 5.83 -9.29
N VAL A 44 -1.50 6.80 -8.39
CA VAL A 44 -2.12 8.09 -8.68
C VAL A 44 -1.25 8.87 -9.64
N ARG A 45 -1.86 9.36 -10.73
CA ARG A 45 -1.23 10.28 -11.66
C ARG A 45 -2.08 11.53 -11.79
N LEU A 46 -1.52 12.62 -11.28
CA LEU A 46 -2.14 13.94 -11.35
C LEU A 46 -1.77 14.60 -12.67
N CYS A 47 -2.77 15.20 -13.29
CA CYS A 47 -2.67 15.94 -14.52
C CYS A 47 -3.12 17.38 -14.18
N PRO A 48 -2.22 18.36 -13.97
CA PRO A 48 -2.58 19.70 -13.50
C PRO A 48 -3.24 20.58 -14.59
N GLY A 49 -3.46 20.04 -15.79
CA GLY A 49 -3.92 20.77 -16.96
C GLY A 49 -2.85 21.72 -17.54
N LYS A 50 -3.20 22.39 -18.65
CA LYS A 50 -2.42 23.49 -19.27
C LYS A 50 -1.10 23.09 -19.95
N THR A 51 -0.86 21.80 -20.16
CA THR A 51 0.28 21.35 -20.97
C THR A 51 -0.19 20.57 -22.19
N LEU A 52 0.65 20.46 -23.22
CA LEU A 52 0.29 19.71 -24.45
C LEU A 52 -0.01 18.23 -24.15
N MET A 53 0.70 17.66 -23.17
CA MET A 53 0.53 16.27 -22.73
C MET A 53 -0.61 16.09 -21.72
N CYS A 54 -1.15 17.19 -21.17
CA CYS A 54 -2.19 17.22 -20.15
C CYS A 54 -3.04 18.49 -20.35
N PRO A 55 -3.97 18.49 -21.32
CA PRO A 55 -4.69 19.72 -21.69
C PRO A 55 -5.66 20.15 -20.59
N THR A 56 -6.32 19.20 -19.93
CA THR A 56 -7.31 19.42 -18.87
C THR A 56 -6.80 18.94 -17.52
N GLU A 57 -7.28 19.56 -16.45
CA GLU A 57 -7.00 19.08 -15.09
C GLU A 57 -7.79 17.79 -14.82
N HIS A 58 -7.11 16.72 -14.43
CA HIS A 58 -7.72 15.44 -14.09
C HIS A 58 -6.77 14.54 -13.29
N THR A 59 -7.31 13.49 -12.68
CA THR A 59 -6.52 12.44 -12.03
C THR A 59 -6.82 11.10 -12.68
N THR A 60 -5.79 10.29 -12.90
CA THR A 60 -5.93 8.88 -13.30
C THR A 60 -5.29 7.95 -12.28
N LEU A 61 -5.77 6.71 -12.24
CA LEU A 61 -5.10 5.62 -11.53
C LEU A 61 -4.44 4.69 -12.54
N VAL A 62 -3.14 4.49 -12.43
CA VAL A 62 -2.36 3.67 -13.36
C VAL A 62 -2.10 2.31 -12.74
N LEU A 63 -2.59 1.25 -13.38
CA LEU A 63 -2.37 -0.13 -12.97
C LEU A 63 -0.93 -0.57 -13.30
N ALA A 64 -0.52 -1.71 -12.74
CA ALA A 64 0.81 -2.28 -12.97
C ALA A 64 1.10 -2.62 -14.45
N ASP A 65 0.06 -2.91 -15.23
CA ASP A 65 0.15 -3.16 -16.68
C ASP A 65 0.18 -1.88 -17.53
N GLY A 66 0.11 -0.71 -16.90
CA GLY A 66 0.09 0.59 -17.55
C GLY A 66 -1.30 1.13 -17.89
N THR A 67 -2.37 0.34 -17.68
CA THR A 67 -3.76 0.77 -17.93
C THR A 67 -4.10 1.98 -17.05
N ARG A 68 -4.67 3.02 -17.66
CA ARG A 68 -5.10 4.24 -16.99
C ARG A 68 -6.60 4.21 -16.73
N LEU A 69 -6.97 4.34 -15.47
CA LEU A 69 -8.35 4.35 -15.02
C LEU A 69 -8.80 5.78 -14.72
N GLN A 70 -10.02 6.11 -15.11
CA GLN A 70 -10.75 7.29 -14.63
C GLN A 70 -11.62 6.84 -13.44
N PRO A 71 -11.17 7.03 -12.19
CA PRO A 71 -11.91 6.62 -11.02
C PRO A 71 -13.11 7.55 -10.77
N THR A 72 -14.19 6.97 -10.27
CA THR A 72 -15.40 7.69 -9.86
C THR A 72 -16.02 7.00 -8.65
N GLY A 73 -17.00 7.66 -8.03
CA GLY A 73 -17.84 7.10 -6.97
C GLY A 73 -17.38 7.47 -5.56
N PRO A 74 -18.17 7.10 -4.54
CA PRO A 74 -18.03 7.66 -3.19
C PRO A 74 -16.66 7.42 -2.54
N ALA A 75 -16.07 6.23 -2.76
CA ALA A 75 -14.74 5.92 -2.24
C ALA A 75 -13.65 6.80 -2.86
N TRP A 76 -13.80 7.12 -4.15
CA TRP A 76 -12.91 8.05 -4.84
C TRP A 76 -13.12 9.49 -4.35
N ASP A 77 -14.37 9.94 -4.29
CA ASP A 77 -14.73 11.31 -3.91
C ASP A 77 -14.23 11.67 -2.50
N ALA A 78 -14.29 10.71 -1.57
CA ALA A 78 -13.75 10.87 -0.21
C ALA A 78 -12.22 10.96 -0.16
N TYR A 79 -11.53 10.26 -1.06
CA TYR A 79 -10.07 10.23 -1.14
C TYR A 79 -9.48 11.42 -1.90
N GLN A 80 -10.15 11.88 -2.97
CA GLN A 80 -9.64 12.86 -3.92
C GLN A 80 -9.00 14.12 -3.30
N PRO A 81 -9.53 14.71 -2.20
CA PRO A 81 -8.91 15.88 -1.57
C PRO A 81 -7.50 15.62 -0.98
N GLN A 82 -7.14 14.36 -0.77
CA GLN A 82 -5.90 13.92 -0.11
C GLN A 82 -4.89 13.33 -1.11
N GLN A 83 -5.23 13.32 -2.40
CA GLN A 83 -4.43 12.67 -3.44
C GLN A 83 -3.03 13.29 -3.56
N GLN A 84 -2.04 12.45 -3.79
CA GLN A 84 -0.67 12.86 -4.09
C GLN A 84 -0.18 12.19 -5.38
N ASP A 85 0.51 12.94 -6.24
CA ASP A 85 1.07 12.35 -7.47
C ASP A 85 2.10 11.26 -7.11
N GLY A 86 2.01 10.12 -7.80
CA GLY A 86 2.86 8.96 -7.56
C GLY A 86 2.48 8.13 -6.34
N GLN A 87 1.43 8.47 -5.60
CA GLN A 87 0.95 7.67 -4.48
C GLN A 87 0.42 6.32 -4.96
N VAL A 88 0.84 5.24 -4.30
CA VAL A 88 0.32 3.89 -4.57
C VAL A 88 -0.84 3.59 -3.62
N LEU A 89 -1.95 3.17 -4.21
CA LEU A 89 -3.18 2.76 -3.55
C LEU A 89 -3.43 1.28 -3.80
N ARG A 90 -4.19 0.65 -2.90
CA ARG A 90 -4.85 -0.62 -3.20
C ARG A 90 -6.33 -0.34 -3.43
N ILE A 91 -6.86 -0.79 -4.56
CA ILE A 91 -8.22 -0.49 -4.98
C ILE A 91 -8.98 -1.76 -5.33
N GLY A 92 -10.29 -1.70 -5.16
CA GLY A 92 -11.27 -2.57 -5.79
C GLY A 92 -12.15 -1.72 -6.70
N TYR A 93 -12.51 -2.22 -7.87
CA TYR A 93 -13.29 -1.44 -8.83
C TYR A 93 -14.15 -2.31 -9.75
N THR A 94 -15.19 -1.70 -10.29
CA THR A 94 -15.99 -2.25 -11.40
C THR A 94 -15.87 -1.32 -12.60
N LYS A 95 -15.74 -1.91 -13.80
CA LYS A 95 -15.79 -1.14 -15.05
C LYS A 95 -17.19 -0.55 -15.21
N GLY A 96 -17.28 0.72 -15.60
CA GLY A 96 -18.56 1.39 -15.79
C GLY A 96 -18.40 2.88 -16.12
N GLY A 97 -19.40 3.43 -16.80
CA GLY A 97 -19.40 4.83 -17.25
C GLY A 97 -18.61 5.06 -18.54
N THR A 98 -18.38 6.34 -18.84
CA THR A 98 -17.70 6.80 -20.06
C THR A 98 -16.47 7.61 -19.67
N VAL A 99 -15.35 7.38 -20.36
CA VAL A 99 -14.15 8.21 -20.23
C VAL A 99 -14.47 9.62 -20.73
N ALA A 100 -14.12 10.65 -19.96
CA ALA A 100 -14.40 12.03 -20.35
C ALA A 100 -13.57 12.41 -21.59
N ALA A 101 -14.16 13.20 -22.50
CA ALA A 101 -13.45 13.68 -23.68
C ALA A 101 -12.19 14.48 -23.26
N GLY A 102 -11.03 14.13 -23.83
CA GLY A 102 -9.74 14.73 -23.49
C GLY A 102 -9.07 14.17 -22.22
N SER A 103 -9.67 13.17 -21.58
CA SER A 103 -9.03 12.38 -20.52
C SER A 103 -7.93 11.48 -21.09
N LEU A 104 -6.85 11.29 -20.33
CA LEU A 104 -5.81 10.31 -20.64
C LEU A 104 -6.16 8.88 -20.18
N ALA A 105 -7.35 8.67 -19.63
CA ALA A 105 -7.78 7.35 -19.18
C ALA A 105 -8.16 6.42 -20.34
N ASP A 106 -7.85 5.14 -20.20
CA ASP A 106 -8.28 4.09 -21.13
C ASP A 106 -9.68 3.59 -20.78
N VAL A 107 -10.02 3.57 -19.49
CA VAL A 107 -11.26 2.96 -18.98
C VAL A 107 -11.84 3.78 -17.82
N ALA A 108 -13.17 3.96 -17.81
CA ALA A 108 -13.89 4.51 -16.67
C ALA A 108 -14.26 3.40 -15.68
N VAL A 109 -14.07 3.68 -14.39
CA VAL A 109 -14.34 2.72 -13.31
C VAL A 109 -15.02 3.40 -12.13
N VAL A 110 -15.84 2.62 -11.41
CA VAL A 110 -16.36 3.01 -10.09
C VAL A 110 -15.56 2.26 -9.04
N LEU A 111 -14.95 2.98 -8.11
CA LEU A 111 -14.22 2.36 -7.02
C LEU A 111 -15.19 1.77 -6.00
N THR A 112 -15.07 0.46 -5.76
CA THR A 112 -15.83 -0.25 -4.74
C THR A 112 -15.11 -0.23 -3.39
N CYS A 113 -13.78 -0.07 -3.40
CA CYS A 113 -12.98 0.13 -2.21
C CYS A 113 -11.65 0.84 -2.53
N LEU A 114 -11.06 1.52 -1.56
CA LEU A 114 -9.77 2.20 -1.66
C LEU A 114 -9.04 2.16 -0.31
N GLU A 115 -7.80 1.71 -0.33
CA GLU A 115 -6.86 1.73 0.80
C GLU A 115 -5.62 2.51 0.39
N THR A 116 -5.26 3.52 1.19
CA THR A 116 -3.93 4.09 1.13
C THR A 116 -2.97 3.09 1.74
N ALA A 117 -1.83 2.84 1.11
CA ALA A 117 -0.75 2.14 1.79
C ALA A 117 -0.27 3.06 2.92
N ASP A 118 -0.86 2.92 4.11
CA ASP A 118 -0.42 3.60 5.31
C ASP A 118 1.06 3.23 5.48
N ARG A 119 1.95 4.20 5.24
CA ARG A 119 3.25 4.16 5.90
C ARG A 119 2.89 4.14 7.37
N CYS A 120 3.14 3.01 8.02
CA CYS A 120 3.03 2.86 9.46
C CYS A 120 3.86 3.97 10.11
N GLY A 121 3.23 5.11 10.36
CA GLY A 121 3.69 6.11 11.29
C GLY A 121 3.38 5.55 12.65
N THR A 122 4.41 5.11 13.35
CA THR A 122 4.40 4.94 14.79
C THR A 122 3.77 6.19 15.42
N LYS A 123 2.48 6.15 15.74
CA LYS A 123 1.95 7.02 16.79
C LYS A 123 2.47 6.43 18.10
N ASP A 124 3.60 6.99 18.53
CA ASP A 124 4.17 6.81 19.85
C ASP A 124 3.05 6.95 20.91
N PRO A 125 2.75 5.91 21.70
CA PRO A 125 1.70 5.98 22.69
C PRO A 125 2.21 6.76 23.89
N GLY A 126 1.87 8.05 23.95
CA GLY A 126 1.83 8.82 25.18
C GLY A 126 3.18 9.05 25.86
N LYS A 127 3.66 10.30 25.79
CA LYS A 127 4.43 10.86 26.90
C LYS A 127 3.55 11.78 27.74
N LYS A 128 3.61 11.46 29.03
CA LYS A 128 3.01 12.06 30.23
C LYS A 128 3.05 13.58 30.27
#